data_AF-A0A973RA59-F1
#
_entry.id   AF-A0A973RA59-F1
#
_cell.length_a   1.000
_cell.length_b   1.000
_cell.length_c   1.000
_cell.angle_alpha   90.00
_cell.angle_beta   90.00
_cell.angle_gamma   90.00
#
_symmetry.space_group_name_H-M   'P 1'
#
loop_
_entity.id
_entity.type
_entity.pdbx_description
1 polymer ?
#
loop_
_entity_poly.entity_id
_entity_poly.type
_entity_poly.pdbx_seq_one_letter_code
_entity_poly.pdbx_strand_id
1 'polypeptide(L)'
;MTRTRRVGTAIALAAVVCVGSGCTVIPVSGPYTVNDAGGGDPLNKPFQRMIAVPPLGSWDPDQLIRGLQSAMAAYPDDPTVLAKYLTPKAQAKWKPSGPVTVIEDTFQVSPTERGAEQQYVLKAKQIARIDPDDAYVPLSGNAPELSFVLKKDGGVYRVDELRDGLVLTKSDVARAYRLTNLYYLNNARDRRLVVDRVCLRLKPTESFAQTIVKRLLKEPSAALRGAVGTGFPPGTEVESVGTGEDRVVINFSGPLASLDLSEKSALVAQLRYSLTNNKVANSRTIELQLDGEPYWTEPPNPETRWLDNGGSTPFYTSKGVVHVMSNEGAGVAVSGPAGEANPDFSAFALSRQESALIAARTSTGISVAGLTPEGRWQQVVEGTELTDPTWHRDGSLWTFDKHNHMVLRYSPTGGRGPERVSAPGLDGLDVTALKIARDGVRVALRTGKNTVQLGALSEGLNGPVLGNLQTLTSTEVEYKIEDIAWEDDEHLLVLIRSKAGQILNEIDVGDGETVGIPLKDQLERVTALNGRVLAEARTDKGPKIIELNPDRQGWTSKIEPNAKNPFFPLG
;
A
#
# COMPACT_ATOMS: atom_id res chain seq x y z
N MET A 1 -23.39 76.67 8.57
CA MET A 1 -24.38 76.78 9.67
C MET A 1 -25.56 75.89 9.34
N THR A 2 -25.84 74.97 10.26
CA THR A 2 -26.90 73.96 10.22
C THR A 2 -28.28 74.57 10.43
N ARG A 3 -29.32 73.92 9.88
CA ARG A 3 -30.54 73.45 10.58
C ARG A 3 -31.61 73.01 9.57
N THR A 4 -31.89 71.70 9.46
CA THR A 4 -32.97 70.93 10.14
C THR A 4 -34.39 71.30 9.68
N ARG A 5 -35.38 70.42 9.53
CA ARG A 5 -35.57 68.94 9.49
C ARG A 5 -37.11 68.77 9.41
N ARG A 6 -37.58 67.61 8.93
CA ARG A 6 -38.95 67.01 9.05
C ARG A 6 -39.93 67.41 7.94
N VAL A 7 -40.79 66.55 7.38
CA VAL A 7 -41.21 65.14 7.57
C VAL A 7 -42.11 64.84 6.33
N GLY A 8 -42.24 63.60 5.87
CA GLY A 8 -43.33 63.28 4.92
C GLY A 8 -43.25 61.93 4.22
N THR A 9 -43.76 60.90 4.90
CA THR A 9 -44.04 59.54 4.47
C THR A 9 -44.87 59.44 3.18
N ALA A 10 -44.36 58.80 2.12
CA ALA A 10 -45.15 58.14 1.08
C ALA A 10 -44.26 57.26 0.18
N ILE A 11 -44.80 56.14 -0.31
CA ILE A 11 -44.24 55.17 -1.26
C ILE A 11 -43.45 54.01 -0.60
N ALA A 12 -44.19 53.09 0.02
CA ALA A 12 -43.74 51.72 0.24
C ALA A 12 -44.96 50.77 0.26
N LEU A 13 -45.73 50.74 -0.83
CA LEU A 13 -46.86 49.79 -0.98
C LEU A 13 -47.25 49.56 -2.46
N ALA A 14 -46.32 49.06 -3.28
CA ALA A 14 -46.63 48.47 -4.61
C ALA A 14 -45.39 47.78 -5.23
N ALA A 15 -44.94 46.69 -4.62
CA ALA A 15 -44.07 45.72 -5.28
C ALA A 15 -44.33 44.34 -4.64
N VAL A 16 -45.58 43.90 -4.76
CA VAL A 16 -46.05 42.57 -4.39
C VAL A 16 -45.86 41.67 -5.62
N VAL A 17 -45.37 40.47 -5.35
CA VAL A 17 -45.28 39.28 -6.22
C VAL A 17 -44.12 39.24 -7.22
N CYS A 18 -42.98 38.74 -6.77
CA CYS A 18 -42.18 37.73 -7.47
C CYS A 18 -41.09 37.20 -6.53
N VAL A 19 -41.47 36.74 -5.33
CA VAL A 19 -40.60 35.84 -4.58
C VAL A 19 -40.77 34.49 -5.25
N GLY A 20 -39.89 34.22 -6.22
CA GLY A 20 -39.77 32.91 -6.81
C GLY A 20 -39.52 31.91 -5.68
N SER A 21 -40.50 31.03 -5.46
CA SER A 21 -40.23 29.69 -4.99
C SER A 21 -39.25 29.08 -5.99
N GLY A 22 -37.95 29.28 -5.73
CA GLY A 22 -36.90 28.44 -6.27
C GLY A 22 -37.06 27.06 -5.67
N CYS A 23 -38.10 26.34 -6.09
CA CYS A 23 -38.09 24.90 -6.05
C CYS A 23 -36.87 24.50 -6.87
N THR A 24 -35.78 24.14 -6.19
CA THR A 24 -34.71 23.37 -6.82
C THR A 24 -35.38 22.14 -7.41
N VAL A 25 -35.51 22.12 -8.74
CA VAL A 25 -35.92 20.93 -9.47
C VAL A 25 -34.77 19.95 -9.31
N ILE A 26 -34.83 19.14 -8.26
CA ILE A 26 -34.06 17.90 -8.18
C ILE A 26 -34.63 17.03 -9.30
N PRO A 27 -33.86 16.64 -10.33
CA PRO A 27 -34.34 15.74 -11.35
C PRO A 27 -34.82 14.45 -10.66
N VAL A 28 -36.12 14.16 -10.71
CA VAL A 28 -36.75 13.04 -10.00
C VAL A 28 -36.48 11.68 -10.69
N SER A 29 -35.42 11.58 -11.49
CA SER A 29 -35.20 10.45 -12.38
C SER A 29 -33.72 10.14 -12.62
N GLY A 30 -32.93 10.11 -11.55
CA GLY A 30 -31.57 9.58 -11.55
C GLY A 30 -31.06 9.31 -10.14
N PRO A 31 -30.06 8.41 -9.97
CA PRO A 31 -29.39 8.20 -8.69
C PRO A 31 -28.80 9.52 -8.19
N TYR A 32 -28.92 9.80 -6.90
CA TYR A 32 -28.37 10.99 -6.27
C TYR A 32 -27.64 10.63 -4.99
N THR A 33 -26.67 11.47 -4.61
CA THR A 33 -25.89 11.31 -3.38
C THR A 33 -26.47 12.18 -2.28
N VAL A 34 -26.56 11.63 -1.07
CA VAL A 34 -26.92 12.39 0.14
C VAL A 34 -25.70 12.41 1.06
N ASN A 35 -25.40 13.59 1.60
CA ASN A 35 -24.41 13.72 2.67
C ASN A 35 -25.09 13.34 3.98
N ASP A 36 -24.71 12.20 4.56
CA ASP A 36 -25.11 11.86 5.92
C ASP A 36 -24.07 12.43 6.90
N ALA A 37 -24.56 13.13 7.93
CA ALA A 37 -23.74 13.49 9.07
C ALA A 37 -23.44 12.20 9.85
N GLY A 38 -22.31 11.57 9.55
CA GLY A 38 -21.84 10.40 10.28
C GLY A 38 -21.61 10.72 11.76
N GLY A 39 -21.67 9.70 12.62
CA GLY A 39 -21.39 9.83 14.04
C GLY A 39 -19.91 10.13 14.33
N GLY A 40 -19.51 11.40 14.29
CA GLY A 40 -18.33 11.95 14.99
C GLY A 40 -16.96 11.89 14.28
N ASP A 41 -16.55 13.03 13.70
CA ASP A 41 -15.30 13.81 13.85
C ASP A 41 -15.46 15.04 12.91
N PRO A 42 -15.31 16.30 13.36
CA PRO A 42 -15.40 17.48 12.48
C PRO A 42 -14.41 17.46 11.30
N LEU A 43 -13.39 16.59 11.33
CA LEU A 43 -12.40 16.42 10.26
C LEU A 43 -12.72 15.32 9.24
N ASN A 44 -13.82 14.57 9.41
CA ASN A 44 -14.17 13.47 8.50
C ASN A 44 -14.90 13.96 7.23
N LYS A 45 -14.44 13.50 6.05
CA LYS A 45 -15.22 13.56 4.79
C LYS A 45 -16.62 12.97 5.07
N PRO A 46 -17.72 13.71 4.85
CA PRO A 46 -19.06 13.20 5.13
C PRO A 46 -19.30 11.92 4.34
N PHE A 47 -19.98 10.96 4.96
CA PHE A 47 -20.38 9.75 4.26
C PHE A 47 -21.34 10.14 3.14
N GLN A 48 -20.96 9.83 1.89
CA GLN A 48 -21.79 10.10 0.73
C GLN A 48 -22.55 8.84 0.36
N ARG A 49 -23.77 8.73 0.89
CA ARG A 49 -24.63 7.59 0.62
C ARG A 49 -25.14 7.68 -0.81
N MET A 50 -25.01 6.57 -1.55
CA MET A 50 -25.67 6.42 -2.84
C MET A 50 -27.12 5.97 -2.60
N ILE A 51 -28.08 6.66 -3.21
CA ILE A 51 -29.48 6.25 -3.21
C ILE A 51 -29.83 5.71 -4.60
N ALA A 52 -30.17 4.42 -4.64
CA ALA A 52 -30.58 3.75 -5.86
C ALA A 52 -32.11 3.73 -6.01
N VAL A 53 -32.57 3.75 -7.25
CA VAL A 53 -34.00 3.62 -7.59
C VAL A 53 -34.28 2.26 -8.23
N PRO A 54 -35.49 1.68 -8.11
CA PRO A 54 -35.87 0.45 -8.83
C PRO A 54 -35.81 0.62 -10.35
N PRO A 55 -35.61 -0.47 -11.13
CA PRO A 55 -35.60 -0.37 -12.58
C PRO A 55 -36.98 0.00 -13.13
N LEU A 56 -37.03 0.95 -14.06
CA LEU A 56 -38.26 1.35 -14.72
C LEU A 56 -38.52 0.52 -15.98
N GLY A 57 -39.80 0.23 -16.27
CA GLY A 57 -40.16 -0.58 -17.44
C GLY A 57 -39.83 0.07 -18.80
N SER A 58 -39.63 1.40 -18.82
CA SER A 58 -39.22 2.15 -20.01
C SER A 58 -37.71 2.15 -20.27
N TRP A 59 -36.91 1.63 -19.33
CA TRP A 59 -35.45 1.71 -19.44
C TRP A 59 -34.91 0.84 -20.56
N ASP A 60 -34.02 1.44 -21.33
CA ASP A 60 -33.16 0.68 -22.22
C ASP A 60 -32.06 -0.07 -21.43
N PRO A 61 -31.31 -0.97 -22.08
CA PRO A 61 -30.25 -1.74 -21.47
C PRO A 61 -29.09 -0.93 -20.86
N ASP A 62 -28.73 0.23 -21.44
CA ASP A 62 -27.70 1.10 -20.86
C ASP A 62 -28.21 1.74 -19.57
N GLN A 63 -29.44 2.26 -19.58
CA GLN A 63 -30.10 2.82 -18.40
C GLN A 63 -30.26 1.78 -17.28
N LEU A 64 -30.63 0.54 -17.62
CA LEU A 64 -30.70 -0.55 -16.64
C LEU A 64 -29.34 -0.82 -15.99
N ILE A 65 -28.27 -0.93 -16.77
CA ILE A 65 -26.93 -1.22 -16.25
C ILE A 65 -26.42 -0.06 -15.38
N ARG A 66 -26.66 1.19 -15.77
CA ARG A 66 -26.31 2.36 -14.94
C ARG A 66 -27.09 2.38 -13.63
N GLY A 67 -28.39 2.07 -13.66
CA GLY A 67 -29.20 1.92 -12.46
C GLY A 67 -28.71 0.77 -11.57
N LEU A 68 -28.31 -0.37 -12.17
CA LEU A 68 -27.72 -1.50 -11.46
C LEU A 68 -26.41 -1.10 -10.77
N GLN A 69 -25.53 -0.34 -11.44
CA GLN A 69 -24.30 0.16 -10.83
C GLN A 69 -24.58 1.02 -9.60
N SER A 70 -25.56 1.92 -9.69
CA SER A 70 -26.00 2.70 -8.52
C SER A 70 -26.59 1.81 -7.41
N ALA A 71 -27.35 0.77 -7.77
CA ALA A 71 -27.88 -0.20 -6.82
C ALA A 71 -26.78 -1.06 -6.17
N MET A 72 -25.70 -1.39 -6.89
CA MET A 72 -24.52 -2.07 -6.36
C MET A 72 -23.78 -1.16 -5.37
N ALA A 73 -23.60 0.12 -5.69
CA ALA A 73 -22.99 1.09 -4.79
C ALA A 73 -23.83 1.37 -3.53
N ALA A 74 -25.16 1.34 -3.65
CA ALA A 74 -26.08 1.52 -2.52
C ALA A 74 -26.27 0.24 -1.69
N TYR A 75 -25.96 -0.94 -2.24
CA TYR A 75 -26.32 -2.24 -1.68
C TYR A 75 -25.99 -2.43 -0.20
N PRO A 76 -24.79 -2.05 0.30
CA PRO A 76 -24.48 -2.31 1.69
C PRO A 76 -25.26 -1.42 2.68
N ASP A 77 -25.83 -0.30 2.22
CA ASP A 77 -26.67 0.57 3.06
C ASP A 77 -28.18 0.33 2.82
N ASP A 78 -28.56 -0.10 1.61
CA ASP A 78 -29.92 -0.51 1.25
C ASP A 78 -29.89 -1.72 0.28
N PRO A 79 -30.04 -2.95 0.80
CA PRO A 79 -30.00 -4.15 -0.03
C PRO A 79 -31.29 -4.38 -0.83
N THR A 80 -32.35 -3.61 -0.58
CA THR A 80 -33.71 -3.92 -1.08
C THR A 80 -33.90 -3.60 -2.57
N VAL A 81 -33.10 -2.68 -3.11
CA VAL A 81 -33.27 -2.16 -4.48
C VAL A 81 -32.57 -3.05 -5.51
N LEU A 82 -31.35 -3.53 -5.24
CA LEU A 82 -30.56 -4.33 -6.19
C LEU A 82 -31.28 -5.60 -6.63
N ALA A 83 -31.96 -6.28 -5.70
CA ALA A 83 -32.72 -7.49 -6.00
C ALA A 83 -33.75 -7.29 -7.13
N LYS A 84 -34.29 -6.07 -7.29
CA LYS A 84 -35.28 -5.74 -8.33
C LYS A 84 -34.69 -5.68 -9.74
N TYR A 85 -33.36 -5.56 -9.86
CA TYR A 85 -32.62 -5.59 -11.11
C TYR A 85 -32.30 -7.00 -11.59
N LEU A 86 -32.44 -8.02 -10.74
CA LEU A 86 -32.06 -9.40 -11.03
C LEU A 86 -33.27 -10.24 -11.46
N THR A 87 -33.08 -11.20 -12.36
CA THR A 87 -34.08 -12.25 -12.59
C THR A 87 -34.20 -13.14 -11.35
N PRO A 88 -35.32 -13.87 -11.14
CA PRO A 88 -35.43 -14.83 -10.04
C PRO A 88 -34.30 -15.86 -10.01
N LYS A 89 -33.83 -16.29 -11.19
CA LYS A 89 -32.67 -17.18 -11.36
C LYS A 89 -31.39 -16.53 -10.82
N ALA A 90 -31.09 -15.30 -11.25
CA ALA A 90 -29.92 -14.56 -10.80
C ALA A 90 -29.96 -14.31 -9.29
N GLN A 91 -31.11 -13.88 -8.76
CA GLN A 91 -31.30 -13.60 -7.35
C GLN A 91 -31.08 -14.83 -6.45
N ALA A 92 -31.45 -16.02 -6.92
CA ALA A 92 -31.24 -17.25 -6.17
C ALA A 92 -29.77 -17.71 -6.12
N LYS A 93 -28.95 -17.29 -7.10
CA LYS A 93 -27.56 -17.74 -7.26
C LYS A 93 -26.53 -16.74 -6.78
N TRP A 94 -26.75 -15.45 -7.04
CA TRP A 94 -25.79 -14.39 -6.77
C TRP A 94 -25.57 -14.16 -5.29
N LYS A 95 -24.31 -14.01 -4.88
CA LYS A 95 -23.94 -13.68 -3.51
C LYS A 95 -23.33 -12.29 -3.40
N PRO A 96 -23.86 -11.41 -2.53
CA PRO A 96 -23.29 -10.08 -2.32
C PRO A 96 -21.96 -10.10 -1.56
N SER A 97 -21.69 -11.14 -0.78
CA SER A 97 -20.53 -11.25 0.13
C SER A 97 -19.20 -11.59 -0.57
N GLY A 98 -19.17 -11.54 -1.90
CA GLY A 98 -17.94 -11.71 -2.68
C GLY A 98 -17.04 -10.47 -2.62
N PRO A 99 -15.84 -10.53 -3.23
CA PRO A 99 -14.96 -9.37 -3.35
C PRO A 99 -15.64 -8.25 -4.14
N VAL A 100 -15.23 -7.01 -3.88
CA VAL A 100 -15.66 -5.87 -4.69
C VAL A 100 -14.76 -5.76 -5.91
N THR A 101 -15.34 -5.82 -7.10
CA THR A 101 -14.66 -5.55 -8.36
C THR A 101 -14.64 -4.04 -8.59
N VAL A 102 -13.46 -3.44 -8.78
CA VAL A 102 -13.31 -2.01 -9.05
C VAL A 102 -13.05 -1.79 -10.53
N ILE A 103 -13.88 -0.97 -11.19
CA ILE A 103 -13.76 -0.63 -12.61
C ILE A 103 -13.51 0.87 -12.81
N GLU A 104 -12.98 1.25 -13.99
CA GLU A 104 -12.97 2.65 -14.41
C GLU A 104 -14.37 3.25 -14.44
N ASP A 105 -14.48 4.57 -14.25
CA ASP A 105 -15.76 5.29 -14.30
C ASP A 105 -16.38 5.27 -15.71
N THR A 106 -15.54 5.14 -16.74
CA THR A 106 -15.98 5.03 -18.13
C THR A 106 -16.16 3.58 -18.53
N PHE A 107 -17.38 3.27 -18.97
CA PHE A 107 -17.73 1.95 -19.47
C PHE A 107 -18.71 2.06 -20.64
N GLN A 108 -18.73 1.02 -21.47
CA GLN A 108 -19.61 0.94 -22.63
C GLN A 108 -20.58 -0.22 -22.47
N VAL A 109 -21.86 0.03 -22.75
CA VAL A 109 -22.86 -1.02 -22.87
C VAL A 109 -23.08 -1.29 -24.34
N SER A 110 -22.85 -2.53 -24.77
CA SER A 110 -23.01 -2.93 -26.17
C SER A 110 -23.76 -4.25 -26.28
N PRO A 111 -24.64 -4.42 -27.29
CA PRO A 111 -25.24 -5.71 -27.56
C PRO A 111 -24.17 -6.71 -28.04
N THR A 112 -24.36 -8.00 -27.76
CA THR A 112 -23.52 -9.05 -28.35
C THR A 112 -24.25 -9.74 -29.50
N GLU A 113 -23.50 -10.18 -30.50
CA GLU A 113 -24.04 -10.89 -31.67
C GLU A 113 -24.32 -12.39 -31.41
N ARG A 114 -24.24 -12.86 -30.15
CA ARG A 114 -24.37 -14.29 -29.83
C ARG A 114 -25.78 -14.65 -29.34
N GLY A 115 -26.56 -15.26 -30.24
CA GLY A 115 -27.73 -16.08 -29.89
C GLY A 115 -29.11 -15.44 -30.17
N ALA A 116 -30.17 -16.17 -29.80
CA ALA A 116 -31.57 -15.77 -30.00
C ALA A 116 -32.10 -14.78 -28.93
N GLU A 117 -31.36 -14.58 -27.83
CA GLU A 117 -31.65 -13.59 -26.79
C GLU A 117 -30.67 -12.41 -26.90
N GLN A 118 -31.17 -11.17 -26.78
CA GLN A 118 -30.36 -9.95 -26.87
C GLN A 118 -29.51 -9.79 -25.60
N GLN A 119 -28.28 -10.29 -25.60
CA GLN A 119 -27.34 -10.11 -24.48
C GLN A 119 -26.61 -8.76 -24.59
N TYR A 120 -26.29 -8.15 -23.45
CA TYR A 120 -25.58 -6.86 -23.38
C TYR A 120 -24.35 -6.97 -22.50
N VAL A 121 -23.19 -6.60 -23.04
CA VAL A 121 -21.91 -6.61 -22.31
C VAL A 121 -21.60 -5.20 -21.82
N LEU A 122 -21.33 -5.09 -20.52
CA LEU A 122 -20.68 -3.94 -19.91
C LEU A 122 -19.16 -4.05 -20.14
N LYS A 123 -18.63 -3.41 -21.18
CA LYS A 123 -17.19 -3.29 -21.36
C LYS A 123 -16.66 -2.20 -20.44
N ALA A 124 -16.05 -2.64 -19.34
CA ALA A 124 -15.37 -1.78 -18.39
C ALA A 124 -13.98 -2.36 -18.10
N LYS A 125 -12.99 -1.47 -17.95
CA LYS A 125 -11.65 -1.85 -17.52
C LYS A 125 -11.66 -2.08 -16.01
N GLN A 126 -11.43 -3.32 -15.58
CA GLN A 126 -11.25 -3.61 -14.15
C GLN A 126 -9.87 -3.11 -13.69
N ILE A 127 -9.81 -2.23 -12.69
CA ILE A 127 -8.55 -1.63 -12.23
C ILE A 127 -8.05 -2.23 -10.92
N ALA A 128 -8.95 -2.79 -10.11
CA ALA A 128 -8.60 -3.40 -8.83
C ALA A 128 -9.68 -4.36 -8.34
N ARG A 129 -9.41 -4.96 -7.18
CA ARG A 129 -10.36 -5.74 -6.39
C ARG A 129 -10.20 -5.36 -4.91
N ILE A 130 -11.29 -5.24 -4.16
CA ILE A 130 -11.25 -5.16 -2.69
C ILE A 130 -11.69 -6.51 -2.13
N ASP A 131 -10.82 -7.13 -1.37
CA ASP A 131 -11.02 -8.48 -0.86
C ASP A 131 -11.85 -8.52 0.41
N PRO A 132 -12.38 -9.69 0.80
CA PRO A 132 -13.16 -9.82 2.03
C PRO A 132 -12.39 -9.46 3.32
N ASP A 133 -11.07 -9.43 3.27
CA ASP A 133 -10.18 -8.95 4.33
C ASP A 133 -9.82 -7.45 4.19
N ASP A 134 -10.55 -6.71 3.35
CA ASP A 134 -10.40 -5.31 3.03
C ASP A 134 -9.12 -4.95 2.24
N ALA A 135 -8.33 -5.93 1.78
CA ALA A 135 -7.14 -5.66 0.98
C ALA A 135 -7.53 -5.03 -0.37
N TYR A 136 -6.87 -3.92 -0.75
CA TYR A 136 -6.99 -3.37 -2.09
C TYR A 136 -5.94 -4.02 -2.98
N VAL A 137 -6.37 -4.84 -3.94
CA VAL A 137 -5.48 -5.56 -4.85
C VAL A 137 -5.55 -4.87 -6.22
N PRO A 138 -4.56 -4.02 -6.58
CA PRO A 138 -4.50 -3.45 -7.92
C PRO A 138 -4.31 -4.55 -8.95
N LEU A 139 -4.95 -4.40 -10.11
CA LEU A 139 -4.68 -5.29 -11.24
C LEU A 139 -3.55 -4.71 -12.08
N SER A 140 -2.52 -5.53 -12.29
CA SER A 140 -1.40 -5.24 -13.18
C SER A 140 -1.65 -5.79 -14.58
N GLY A 141 -1.18 -5.08 -15.61
CA GLY A 141 -1.29 -5.48 -17.01
C GLY A 141 -2.69 -5.29 -17.64
N ASN A 142 -3.06 -6.20 -18.56
CA ASN A 142 -4.35 -6.13 -19.27
C ASN A 142 -5.48 -6.58 -18.35
N ALA A 143 -6.17 -5.59 -17.79
CA ALA A 143 -7.41 -5.77 -17.05
C ALA A 143 -8.45 -6.61 -17.83
N PRO A 144 -9.10 -7.60 -17.19
CA PRO A 144 -10.19 -8.32 -17.83
C PRO A 144 -11.37 -7.36 -18.07
N GLU A 145 -12.00 -7.50 -19.24
CA GLU A 145 -13.32 -6.88 -19.47
C GLU A 145 -14.37 -7.64 -18.64
N LEU A 146 -15.30 -6.89 -18.04
CA LEU A 146 -16.47 -7.45 -17.38
C LEU A 146 -17.61 -7.66 -18.40
N SER A 147 -18.62 -8.47 -18.07
CA SER A 147 -19.81 -8.65 -18.90
C SER A 147 -21.01 -9.05 -18.06
N PHE A 148 -22.21 -8.57 -18.42
CA PHE A 148 -23.49 -9.01 -17.86
C PHE A 148 -24.31 -9.72 -18.94
N VAL A 149 -25.34 -10.45 -18.52
CA VAL A 149 -26.35 -10.99 -19.44
C VAL A 149 -27.69 -10.41 -19.03
N LEU A 150 -28.39 -9.74 -19.97
CA LEU A 150 -29.70 -9.16 -19.72
C LEU A 150 -30.78 -10.00 -20.40
N LYS A 151 -31.95 -10.06 -19.76
CA LYS A 151 -33.15 -10.74 -20.27
C LYS A 151 -34.38 -9.88 -20.01
N LYS A 152 -35.36 -9.94 -20.91
CA LYS A 152 -36.70 -9.38 -20.62
C LYS A 152 -37.48 -10.35 -19.74
N ASP A 153 -37.92 -9.87 -18.60
CA ASP A 153 -38.76 -10.60 -17.65
C ASP A 153 -40.01 -9.76 -17.33
N GLY A 154 -41.18 -10.24 -17.77
CA GLY A 154 -42.43 -9.47 -17.70
C GLY A 154 -42.39 -8.16 -18.50
N GLY A 155 -41.63 -8.10 -19.59
CA GLY A 155 -41.50 -6.92 -20.46
C GLY A 155 -40.44 -5.90 -20.03
N VAL A 156 -39.81 -6.08 -18.86
CA VAL A 156 -38.75 -5.20 -18.33
C VAL A 156 -37.41 -5.92 -18.41
N TYR A 157 -36.33 -5.22 -18.75
CA TYR A 157 -34.99 -5.82 -18.72
C TYR A 157 -34.53 -6.09 -17.27
N ARG A 158 -33.92 -7.25 -17.04
CA ARG A 158 -33.29 -7.67 -15.79
C ARG A 158 -31.99 -8.41 -16.08
N VAL A 159 -31.08 -8.43 -15.11
CA VAL A 159 -29.80 -9.16 -15.20
C VAL A 159 -30.04 -10.63 -14.87
N ASP A 160 -29.69 -11.51 -15.79
CA ASP A 160 -29.85 -12.97 -15.64
C ASP A 160 -28.60 -13.65 -15.07
N GLU A 161 -27.41 -13.08 -15.31
CA GLU A 161 -26.14 -13.61 -14.82
C GLU A 161 -25.17 -12.48 -14.45
N LEU A 162 -24.54 -12.64 -13.28
CA LEU A 162 -23.51 -11.75 -12.75
C LEU A 162 -22.57 -12.54 -11.83
N ARG A 163 -21.34 -12.05 -11.67
CA ARG A 163 -20.36 -12.63 -10.73
C ARG A 163 -20.76 -12.28 -9.29
N ASP A 164 -20.35 -13.13 -8.35
CA ASP A 164 -20.50 -12.86 -6.93
C ASP A 164 -19.71 -11.60 -6.53
N GLY A 165 -20.23 -10.88 -5.54
CA GLY A 165 -19.71 -9.60 -5.09
C GLY A 165 -20.33 -8.40 -5.80
N LEU A 166 -19.85 -7.22 -5.43
CA LEU A 166 -20.28 -5.94 -5.99
C LEU A 166 -19.32 -5.50 -7.10
N VAL A 167 -19.83 -4.76 -8.07
CA VAL A 167 -19.01 -4.09 -9.10
C VAL A 167 -19.20 -2.60 -8.90
N LEU A 168 -18.12 -1.93 -8.49
CA LEU A 168 -18.11 -0.51 -8.15
C LEU A 168 -17.19 0.24 -9.10
N THR A 169 -17.59 1.43 -9.53
CA THR A 169 -16.70 2.34 -10.24
C THR A 169 -15.64 2.91 -9.29
N LYS A 170 -14.54 3.44 -9.84
CA LYS A 170 -13.52 4.16 -9.07
C LYS A 170 -14.14 5.28 -8.22
N SER A 171 -15.09 6.01 -8.79
CA SER A 171 -15.85 7.05 -8.11
C SER A 171 -16.74 6.49 -6.98
N ASP A 172 -17.33 5.31 -7.13
CA ASP A 172 -18.08 4.65 -6.05
C ASP A 172 -17.19 4.29 -4.87
N VAL A 173 -16.02 3.71 -5.15
CA VAL A 173 -15.02 3.39 -4.11
C VAL A 173 -14.56 4.67 -3.40
N ALA A 174 -14.21 5.72 -4.14
CA ALA A 174 -13.75 6.99 -3.56
C ALA A 174 -14.80 7.70 -2.67
N ARG A 175 -16.08 7.40 -2.84
CA ARG A 175 -17.16 7.90 -1.97
C ARG A 175 -17.37 7.05 -0.73
N ALA A 176 -17.39 5.72 -0.88
CA ALA A 176 -17.83 4.80 0.16
C ALA A 176 -16.68 4.15 0.95
N TYR A 177 -15.45 4.24 0.46
CA TYR A 177 -14.27 3.61 1.07
C TYR A 177 -13.15 4.62 1.32
N ARG A 178 -12.23 4.25 2.21
CA ARG A 178 -11.00 4.98 2.47
C ARG A 178 -9.83 4.00 2.55
N LEU A 179 -8.78 4.32 1.82
CA LEU A 179 -7.47 3.72 2.04
C LEU A 179 -7.02 4.06 3.46
N THR A 180 -6.56 3.04 4.18
CA THR A 180 -6.31 3.08 5.61
C THR A 180 -5.04 2.31 5.92
N ASN A 181 -4.07 2.98 6.56
CA ASN A 181 -2.84 2.35 7.01
C ASN A 181 -3.05 1.74 8.39
N LEU A 182 -3.11 0.41 8.47
CA LEU A 182 -3.21 -0.32 9.73
C LEU A 182 -1.85 -0.86 10.11
N TYR A 183 -1.38 -0.56 11.30
CA TYR A 183 -0.09 -1.05 11.76
C TYR A 183 -0.33 -2.34 12.54
N TYR A 184 0.44 -3.38 12.24
CA TYR A 184 0.45 -4.66 12.94
C TYR A 184 1.86 -4.97 13.47
N LEU A 185 1.97 -5.85 14.45
CA LEU A 185 3.23 -6.21 15.07
C LEU A 185 3.88 -7.35 14.27
N ASN A 186 5.16 -7.23 13.93
CA ASN A 186 5.91 -8.35 13.39
C ASN A 186 6.04 -9.48 14.44
N ASN A 187 6.25 -10.71 13.97
CA ASN A 187 6.40 -11.88 14.85
C ASN A 187 7.82 -12.01 15.43
N ALA A 188 8.70 -11.03 15.17
CA ALA A 188 10.06 -11.01 15.71
C ALA A 188 10.07 -10.57 17.19
N ARG A 189 11.21 -10.81 17.86
CA ARG A 189 11.37 -10.47 19.28
C ARG A 189 11.22 -8.97 19.57
N ASP A 190 11.48 -8.10 18.59
CA ASP A 190 11.42 -6.66 18.75
C ASP A 190 10.02 -6.06 18.51
N ARG A 191 9.04 -6.88 18.06
CA ARG A 191 7.61 -6.52 17.89
C ARG A 191 7.43 -5.15 17.22
N ARG A 192 8.13 -4.92 16.11
CA ARG A 192 8.07 -3.67 15.33
C ARG A 192 6.75 -3.58 14.58
N LEU A 193 6.36 -2.36 14.25
CA LEU A 193 5.16 -2.11 13.46
C LEU A 193 5.46 -2.26 11.97
N VAL A 194 4.51 -2.89 11.28
CA VAL A 194 4.47 -3.09 9.83
C VAL A 194 3.13 -2.58 9.34
N VAL A 195 3.16 -1.77 8.30
CA VAL A 195 1.94 -1.21 7.71
C VAL A 195 1.26 -2.23 6.79
N ASP A 196 -0.04 -2.41 7.00
CA ASP A 196 -0.98 -3.11 6.16
C ASP A 196 -2.00 -2.10 5.65
N ARG A 197 -1.89 -1.74 4.37
CA ARG A 197 -2.77 -0.74 3.75
C ARG A 197 -4.00 -1.43 3.16
N VAL A 198 -5.16 -1.11 3.73
CA VAL A 198 -6.45 -1.72 3.39
C VAL A 198 -7.46 -0.65 2.97
N CYS A 199 -8.51 -1.03 2.25
CA CYS A 199 -9.58 -0.14 1.81
C CYS A 199 -10.83 -0.35 2.67
N LEU A 200 -10.95 0.43 3.75
CA LEU A 200 -12.06 0.29 4.70
C LEU A 200 -13.29 1.02 4.21
N ARG A 201 -14.42 0.32 4.25
CA ARG A 201 -15.73 0.93 3.97
C ARG A 201 -16.12 1.88 5.09
N LEU A 202 -16.56 3.07 4.72
CA LEU A 202 -17.25 4.00 5.61
C LEU A 202 -18.66 3.47 5.92
N LYS A 203 -19.10 3.66 7.16
CA LYS A 203 -20.43 3.25 7.60
C LYS A 203 -21.17 4.44 8.20
N PRO A 204 -22.47 4.61 7.92
CA PRO A 204 -23.24 5.71 8.46
C PRO A 204 -23.42 5.62 9.99
N THR A 205 -23.37 4.41 10.55
CA THR A 205 -23.66 4.12 11.96
C THR A 205 -22.42 4.02 12.85
N GLU A 206 -21.21 4.14 12.31
CA GLU A 206 -19.95 3.99 13.06
C GLU A 206 -19.03 5.17 12.76
N SER A 207 -18.28 5.62 13.76
CA SER A 207 -17.18 6.55 13.51
C SER A 207 -16.08 5.83 12.71
N PHE A 208 -15.28 6.60 11.95
CA PHE A 208 -14.16 5.98 11.23
C PHE A 208 -13.10 5.41 12.20
N ALA A 209 -12.93 6.06 13.36
CA ALA A 209 -12.13 5.54 14.47
C ALA A 209 -12.59 4.14 14.90
N GLN A 210 -13.90 3.96 15.09
CA GLN A 210 -14.48 2.67 15.45
C GLN A 210 -14.26 1.62 14.36
N THR A 211 -14.33 2.02 13.08
CA THR A 211 -14.06 1.13 11.94
C THR A 211 -12.61 0.64 11.95
N ILE A 212 -11.65 1.54 12.18
CA ILE A 212 -10.21 1.21 12.30
C ILE A 212 -9.97 0.25 13.46
N VAL A 213 -10.45 0.58 14.66
CA VAL A 213 -10.22 -0.25 15.86
C VAL A 213 -10.82 -1.64 15.68
N LYS A 214 -12.07 -1.75 15.21
CA LYS A 214 -12.71 -3.04 14.91
C LYS A 214 -11.93 -3.86 13.88
N ARG A 215 -11.28 -3.21 12.90
CA ARG A 215 -10.46 -3.93 11.90
C ARG A 215 -9.14 -4.43 12.47
N LEU A 216 -8.50 -3.69 13.39
CA LEU A 216 -7.25 -4.10 14.06
C LEU A 216 -7.41 -5.34 14.95
N LEU A 217 -8.62 -5.61 15.44
CA LEU A 217 -8.94 -6.84 16.18
C LEU A 217 -8.97 -8.08 15.27
N LYS A 218 -9.08 -7.91 13.95
CA LYS A 218 -9.08 -9.01 12.97
C LYS A 218 -7.66 -9.31 12.48
N GLU A 219 -7.48 -10.48 11.88
CA GLU A 219 -6.24 -10.86 11.20
C GLU A 219 -5.82 -9.82 10.14
N PRO A 220 -4.52 -9.62 9.91
CA PRO A 220 -4.02 -8.79 8.81
C PRO A 220 -4.50 -9.34 7.45
N SER A 221 -4.35 -8.51 6.42
CA SER A 221 -4.66 -8.90 5.05
C SER A 221 -3.87 -10.13 4.59
N ALA A 222 -4.35 -10.79 3.54
CA ALA A 222 -3.68 -11.95 2.95
C ALA A 222 -2.23 -11.67 2.56
N ALA A 223 -1.86 -10.42 2.23
CA ALA A 223 -0.50 -10.03 1.89
C ALA A 223 0.49 -10.23 3.06
N LEU A 224 0.05 -10.03 4.31
CA LEU A 224 0.90 -10.09 5.51
C LEU A 224 0.52 -11.21 6.47
N ARG A 225 -0.41 -12.10 6.08
CA ARG A 225 -0.89 -13.20 6.92
C ARG A 225 0.26 -14.09 7.38
N GLY A 226 0.31 -14.35 8.69
CA GLY A 226 1.35 -15.16 9.34
C GLY A 226 2.70 -14.47 9.50
N ALA A 227 2.92 -13.32 8.86
CA ALA A 227 4.13 -12.52 9.00
C ALA A 227 4.01 -11.47 10.11
N VAL A 228 2.80 -10.95 10.30
CA VAL A 228 2.44 -9.99 11.34
C VAL A 228 1.21 -10.46 12.10
N GLY A 229 0.99 -9.88 13.27
CA GLY A 229 -0.13 -10.20 14.15
C GLY A 229 -0.67 -8.97 14.86
N THR A 230 -1.85 -9.12 15.42
CA THR A 230 -2.45 -8.13 16.29
C THR A 230 -2.00 -8.32 17.74
N GLY A 231 -1.76 -7.24 18.45
CA GLY A 231 -1.47 -7.25 19.89
C GLY A 231 -2.71 -7.51 20.74
N PHE A 232 -3.91 -7.47 20.16
CA PHE A 232 -5.16 -7.79 20.85
C PHE A 232 -5.27 -9.29 21.16
N PRO A 233 -5.45 -9.67 22.43
CA PRO A 233 -5.78 -11.05 22.79
C PRO A 233 -7.07 -11.54 22.11
N PRO A 234 -7.15 -12.83 21.73
CA PRO A 234 -8.39 -13.42 21.27
C PRO A 234 -9.53 -13.21 22.28
N GLY A 235 -10.70 -12.80 21.80
CA GLY A 235 -11.86 -12.50 22.64
C GLY A 235 -11.94 -11.06 23.17
N THR A 236 -11.00 -10.18 22.78
CA THR A 236 -11.20 -8.73 22.97
C THR A 236 -12.31 -8.22 22.05
N GLU A 237 -13.20 -7.38 22.58
CA GLU A 237 -14.27 -6.73 21.81
C GLU A 237 -14.25 -5.21 22.02
N VAL A 238 -14.76 -4.46 21.03
CA VAL A 238 -14.88 -2.99 21.10
C VAL A 238 -16.29 -2.64 21.58
N GLU A 239 -16.40 -2.14 22.80
CA GLU A 239 -17.67 -1.69 23.39
C GLU A 239 -18.07 -0.30 22.85
N SER A 240 -17.14 0.64 22.85
CA SER A 240 -17.38 1.99 22.36
C SER A 240 -16.11 2.70 21.90
N VAL A 241 -16.26 3.65 20.98
CA VAL A 241 -15.19 4.55 20.55
C VAL A 241 -15.75 5.97 20.48
N GLY A 242 -15.27 6.84 21.35
CA GLY A 242 -15.59 8.27 21.38
C GLY A 242 -14.42 9.10 20.89
N THR A 243 -14.69 10.10 20.05
CA THR A 243 -13.69 11.07 19.58
C THR A 243 -14.08 12.47 20.07
N GLY A 244 -13.23 13.09 20.88
CA GLY A 244 -13.32 14.49 21.30
C GLY A 244 -12.25 15.36 20.62
N GLU A 245 -12.19 16.63 21.00
CA GLU A 245 -11.21 17.58 20.44
C GLU A 245 -9.76 17.22 20.82
N ASP A 246 -9.52 16.86 22.08
CA ASP A 246 -8.20 16.59 22.66
C ASP A 246 -7.90 15.09 22.86
N ARG A 247 -8.90 14.22 22.72
CA ARG A 247 -8.79 12.80 23.08
C ARG A 247 -9.62 11.85 22.21
N VAL A 248 -9.17 10.61 22.12
CA VAL A 248 -9.92 9.46 21.61
C VAL A 248 -10.07 8.46 22.75
N VAL A 249 -11.31 8.18 23.17
CA VAL A 249 -11.62 7.23 24.24
C VAL A 249 -12.11 5.93 23.62
N ILE A 250 -11.47 4.81 23.97
CA ILE A 250 -11.77 3.50 23.42
C ILE A 250 -12.04 2.55 24.59
N ASN A 251 -13.27 2.05 24.69
CA ASN A 251 -13.64 1.07 25.69
C ASN A 251 -13.65 -0.33 25.07
N PHE A 252 -12.94 -1.24 25.71
CA PHE A 252 -12.87 -2.65 25.34
C PHE A 252 -13.46 -3.53 26.43
N SER A 253 -13.81 -4.76 26.06
CA SER A 253 -14.03 -5.88 26.98
C SER A 253 -13.09 -7.04 26.61
N GLY A 254 -12.93 -8.02 27.50
CA GLY A 254 -12.11 -9.21 27.25
C GLY A 254 -10.71 -9.20 27.92
N PRO A 255 -9.79 -10.09 27.50
CA PRO A 255 -8.61 -10.44 28.31
C PRO A 255 -7.42 -9.48 28.15
N LEU A 256 -7.65 -8.16 28.15
CA LEU A 256 -6.57 -7.16 28.10
C LEU A 256 -5.82 -7.02 29.44
N ALA A 257 -6.46 -7.36 30.57
CA ALA A 257 -5.85 -7.27 31.88
C ALA A 257 -4.66 -8.23 32.10
N SER A 258 -4.55 -9.29 31.30
CA SER A 258 -3.46 -10.27 31.41
C SER A 258 -2.18 -9.90 30.65
N LEU A 259 -2.20 -8.82 29.86
CA LEU A 259 -1.03 -8.37 29.11
C LEU A 259 0.05 -7.83 30.05
N ASP A 260 1.31 -8.20 29.78
CA ASP A 260 2.45 -7.57 30.46
C ASP A 260 2.69 -6.13 29.94
N LEU A 261 3.61 -5.40 30.57
CA LEU A 261 3.90 -4.00 30.20
C LEU A 261 4.44 -3.86 28.77
N SER A 262 5.21 -4.84 28.29
CA SER A 262 5.79 -4.84 26.94
C SER A 262 4.72 -5.11 25.89
N GLU A 263 3.87 -6.11 26.13
CA GLU A 263 2.70 -6.45 25.31
C GLU A 263 1.72 -5.28 25.23
N LYS A 264 1.41 -4.67 26.38
CA LYS A 264 0.53 -3.51 26.45
C LYS A 264 1.11 -2.32 25.68
N SER A 265 2.41 -2.05 25.82
CA SER A 265 3.07 -0.98 25.07
C SER A 265 3.01 -1.21 23.56
N ALA A 266 3.18 -2.46 23.11
CA ALA A 266 3.11 -2.83 21.70
C ALA A 266 1.68 -2.69 21.13
N LEU A 267 0.66 -3.14 21.88
CA LEU A 267 -0.75 -2.95 21.53
C LEU A 267 -1.10 -1.46 21.43
N VAL A 268 -0.69 -0.65 22.40
CA VAL A 268 -0.94 0.80 22.40
C VAL A 268 -0.25 1.46 21.20
N ALA A 269 0.98 1.06 20.88
CA ALA A 269 1.67 1.56 19.69
C ALA A 269 0.92 1.21 18.40
N GLN A 270 0.44 -0.04 18.29
CA GLN A 270 -0.39 -0.50 17.17
C GLN A 270 -1.61 0.42 16.96
N LEU A 271 -2.35 0.70 18.05
CA LEU A 271 -3.49 1.61 18.03
C LEU A 271 -3.09 3.05 17.68
N ARG A 272 -2.07 3.57 18.34
CA ARG A 272 -1.57 4.94 18.17
C ARG A 272 -1.20 5.21 16.72
N TYR A 273 -0.35 4.37 16.12
CA TYR A 273 0.09 4.55 14.74
C TYR A 273 -1.08 4.43 13.75
N SER A 274 -1.96 3.43 13.95
CA SER A 274 -3.13 3.25 13.09
C SER A 274 -4.13 4.40 13.18
N LEU A 275 -4.33 5.03 14.35
CA LEU A 275 -5.25 6.16 14.47
C LEU A 275 -4.60 7.49 14.03
N THR A 276 -3.32 7.70 14.32
CA THR A 276 -2.59 8.92 13.93
C THR A 276 -2.35 8.96 12.42
N ASN A 277 -1.86 7.90 11.78
CA ASN A 277 -1.57 7.94 10.34
C ASN A 277 -2.83 7.98 9.46
N ASN A 278 -4.01 7.70 10.04
CA ASN A 278 -5.31 7.92 9.43
C ASN A 278 -6.00 9.22 9.89
N LYS A 279 -5.23 10.16 10.48
CA LYS A 279 -5.64 11.51 10.92
C LYS A 279 -6.71 11.55 12.03
N VAL A 280 -7.00 10.42 12.66
CA VAL A 280 -8.01 10.30 13.74
C VAL A 280 -7.44 10.75 15.09
N ALA A 281 -6.16 10.47 15.37
CA ALA A 281 -5.52 10.77 16.65
C ALA A 281 -4.35 11.75 16.54
N ASN A 282 -4.33 12.61 15.51
CA ASN A 282 -3.30 13.64 15.34
C ASN A 282 -3.35 14.63 16.51
N SER A 283 -2.26 14.72 17.27
CA SER A 283 -2.15 15.59 18.45
C SER A 283 -3.21 15.33 19.54
N ARG A 284 -3.87 14.17 19.54
CA ARG A 284 -4.87 13.75 20.54
C ARG A 284 -4.32 12.68 21.49
N THR A 285 -4.69 12.74 22.76
CA THR A 285 -4.46 11.66 23.74
C THR A 285 -5.34 10.45 23.38
N ILE A 286 -4.85 9.23 23.56
CA ILE A 286 -5.67 8.01 23.46
C ILE A 286 -5.90 7.48 24.86
N GLU A 287 -7.16 7.35 25.27
CA GLU A 287 -7.57 6.78 26.55
C GLU A 287 -8.22 5.42 26.31
N LEU A 288 -7.62 4.39 26.88
CA LEU A 288 -8.16 3.03 26.83
C LEU A 288 -8.89 2.73 28.12
N GLN A 289 -10.10 2.17 28.01
CA GLN A 289 -10.91 1.68 29.10
C GLN A 289 -11.12 0.16 28.95
N LEU A 290 -11.28 -0.52 30.08
CA LEU A 290 -11.66 -1.93 30.15
C LEU A 290 -12.93 -2.04 30.99
N ASP A 291 -14.01 -2.51 30.39
CA ASP A 291 -15.33 -2.61 31.02
C ASP A 291 -15.80 -1.26 31.65
N GLY A 292 -15.43 -0.14 31.03
CA GLY A 292 -15.74 1.22 31.47
C GLY A 292 -14.73 1.84 32.46
N GLU A 293 -13.78 1.05 32.99
CA GLU A 293 -12.77 1.54 33.93
C GLU A 293 -11.48 1.97 33.20
N PRO A 294 -10.78 3.03 33.66
CA PRO A 294 -9.52 3.47 33.05
C PRO A 294 -8.44 2.37 33.03
N TYR A 295 -7.86 2.11 31.85
CA TYR A 295 -6.86 1.06 31.66
C TYR A 295 -5.49 1.61 31.21
N TRP A 296 -5.45 2.57 30.27
CA TRP A 296 -4.20 3.20 29.81
C TRP A 296 -4.45 4.59 29.25
N THR A 297 -3.46 5.47 29.35
CA THR A 297 -3.48 6.79 28.71
C THR A 297 -2.20 6.98 27.93
N GLU A 298 -2.34 7.16 26.62
CA GLU A 298 -1.23 7.36 25.69
C GLU A 298 -1.19 8.82 25.22
N PRO A 299 -0.13 9.58 25.49
CA PRO A 299 -0.02 10.96 25.03
C PRO A 299 0.14 11.06 23.49
N PRO A 300 -0.06 12.25 22.89
CA PRO A 300 -0.05 12.45 21.44
C PRO A 300 1.29 12.27 20.71
N ASN A 301 2.36 11.88 21.40
CA ASN A 301 3.71 11.74 20.81
C ASN A 301 4.09 10.25 20.73
N PRO A 302 3.92 9.59 19.57
CA PRO A 302 4.34 8.20 19.43
C PRO A 302 5.85 8.06 19.59
N GLU A 303 6.28 7.07 20.37
CA GLU A 303 7.69 6.69 20.42
C GLU A 303 8.15 6.24 19.03
N THR A 304 9.21 6.84 18.49
CA THR A 304 9.69 6.53 17.13
C THR A 304 10.39 5.17 17.02
N ARG A 305 10.55 4.45 18.14
CA ARG A 305 11.19 3.12 18.19
C ARG A 305 10.35 2.01 17.58
N TRP A 306 9.08 2.23 17.26
CA TRP A 306 8.21 1.19 16.72
C TRP A 306 8.38 0.98 15.21
N LEU A 307 8.87 2.00 14.50
CA LEU A 307 9.26 1.96 13.08
C LEU A 307 10.79 1.94 12.93
N ASP A 308 11.32 1.59 11.75
CA ASP A 308 12.77 1.72 11.52
C ASP A 308 13.17 3.16 11.26
N ASN A 309 14.15 3.65 12.02
CA ASN A 309 14.76 4.96 11.78
C ASN A 309 16.29 4.92 11.87
N GLY A 310 16.91 3.74 11.95
CA GLY A 310 18.35 3.61 12.17
C GLY A 310 19.18 3.61 10.87
N GLY A 311 20.36 4.25 10.88
CA GLY A 311 21.33 4.15 9.77
C GLY A 311 20.89 4.89 8.50
N SER A 312 20.86 6.23 8.55
CA SER A 312 20.50 7.10 7.43
C SER A 312 21.69 7.55 6.57
N THR A 313 22.90 7.19 6.97
CA THR A 313 24.12 7.53 6.22
C THR A 313 24.25 6.63 4.99
N PRO A 314 24.28 7.19 3.76
CA PRO A 314 24.51 6.41 2.57
C PRO A 314 25.99 6.10 2.39
N PHE A 315 26.24 5.07 1.60
CA PHE A 315 27.56 4.62 1.17
C PHE A 315 27.58 4.52 -0.34
N TYR A 316 28.77 4.46 -0.90
CA TYR A 316 28.98 4.25 -2.32
C TYR A 316 30.29 3.54 -2.59
N THR A 317 30.49 3.16 -3.85
CA THR A 317 31.75 2.56 -4.30
C THR A 317 32.46 3.45 -5.31
N SER A 318 33.78 3.49 -5.26
CA SER A 318 34.62 4.12 -6.28
C SER A 318 35.87 3.28 -6.49
N LYS A 319 36.11 2.84 -7.72
CA LYS A 319 37.27 1.99 -8.09
C LYS A 319 37.45 0.75 -7.19
N GLY A 320 36.33 0.11 -6.81
CA GLY A 320 36.33 -1.09 -5.97
C GLY A 320 36.52 -0.82 -4.46
N VAL A 321 36.53 0.44 -4.03
CA VAL A 321 36.60 0.86 -2.62
C VAL A 321 35.23 1.32 -2.15
N VAL A 322 34.84 0.95 -0.93
CA VAL A 322 33.60 1.42 -0.29
C VAL A 322 33.88 2.68 0.52
N HIS A 323 33.04 3.69 0.33
CA HIS A 323 33.13 4.99 0.98
C HIS A 323 31.83 5.34 1.71
N VAL A 324 31.96 6.03 2.84
CA VAL A 324 30.83 6.74 3.46
C VAL A 324 30.53 7.98 2.62
N MET A 325 29.26 8.31 2.38
CA MET A 325 28.87 9.58 1.78
C MET A 325 28.68 10.63 2.89
N SER A 326 29.30 11.81 2.72
CA SER A 326 29.11 12.94 3.62
C SER A 326 27.97 13.83 3.13
N ASN A 327 27.48 14.74 3.98
CA ASN A 327 26.49 15.73 3.56
C ASN A 327 27.05 16.71 2.51
N GLU A 328 28.38 16.88 2.45
CA GLU A 328 29.07 17.75 1.50
C GLU A 328 29.53 17.02 0.22
N GLY A 329 29.23 15.73 0.08
CA GLY A 329 29.56 14.92 -1.11
C GLY A 329 30.43 13.71 -0.79
N ALA A 330 31.62 13.63 -1.40
CA ALA A 330 32.54 12.51 -1.23
C ALA A 330 33.03 12.41 0.23
N GLY A 331 32.82 11.26 0.88
CA GLY A 331 33.40 10.97 2.19
C GLY A 331 34.57 9.98 2.11
N VAL A 332 35.03 9.54 3.29
CA VAL A 332 36.21 8.68 3.46
C VAL A 332 35.91 7.22 3.14
N ALA A 333 36.96 6.48 2.78
CA ALA A 333 36.89 5.03 2.69
C ALA A 333 36.50 4.44 4.06
N VAL A 334 35.69 3.38 4.04
CA VAL A 334 35.32 2.67 5.28
C VAL A 334 36.52 1.95 5.88
N SER A 335 36.49 1.71 7.19
CA SER A 335 37.53 0.91 7.85
C SER A 335 37.51 -0.56 7.39
N GLY A 336 38.68 -1.20 7.42
CA GLY A 336 38.82 -2.61 7.12
C GLY A 336 38.90 -2.92 5.62
N PRO A 337 38.77 -4.20 5.23
CA PRO A 337 39.11 -4.66 3.88
C PRO A 337 38.11 -4.22 2.80
N ALA A 338 36.99 -3.58 3.17
CA ALA A 338 36.08 -2.93 2.24
C ALA A 338 36.50 -1.51 1.84
N GLY A 339 37.40 -0.89 2.63
CA GLY A 339 38.07 0.37 2.28
C GLY A 339 39.26 0.19 1.35
N GLU A 340 39.56 -1.04 0.94
CA GLU A 340 40.66 -1.38 0.04
C GLU A 340 40.11 -1.71 -1.35
N ALA A 341 40.87 -1.39 -2.39
CA ALA A 341 40.42 -1.59 -3.77
C ALA A 341 40.42 -3.08 -4.12
N ASN A 342 39.25 -3.62 -4.46
CA ASN A 342 39.13 -4.97 -5.01
C ASN A 342 38.13 -4.98 -6.19
N PRO A 343 38.61 -5.20 -7.43
CA PRO A 343 37.75 -5.20 -8.62
C PRO A 343 36.85 -6.43 -8.74
N ASP A 344 37.12 -7.51 -8.00
CA ASP A 344 36.30 -8.72 -8.02
C ASP A 344 35.00 -8.56 -7.23
N PHE A 345 34.90 -7.54 -6.38
CA PHE A 345 33.71 -7.25 -5.58
C PHE A 345 32.75 -6.29 -6.27
N SER A 346 31.46 -6.64 -6.22
CA SER A 346 30.36 -5.85 -6.75
C SER A 346 29.12 -5.98 -5.87
N ALA A 347 28.09 -5.15 -6.11
CA ALA A 347 26.79 -5.25 -5.45
C ALA A 347 26.91 -5.32 -3.90
N PHE A 348 27.49 -4.28 -3.32
CA PHE A 348 27.71 -4.22 -1.88
C PHE A 348 26.39 -3.98 -1.14
N ALA A 349 26.24 -4.61 0.03
CA ALA A 349 25.13 -4.41 0.95
C ALA A 349 25.66 -4.37 2.39
N LEU A 350 25.16 -3.45 3.20
CA LEU A 350 25.63 -3.24 4.57
C LEU A 350 24.55 -3.65 5.58
N SER A 351 24.89 -4.34 6.66
CA SER A 351 23.96 -4.62 7.75
C SER A 351 23.74 -3.39 8.65
N ARG A 352 22.95 -3.52 9.72
CA ARG A 352 22.74 -2.43 10.68
C ARG A 352 24.05 -1.99 11.38
N GLN A 353 24.14 -0.69 11.69
CA GLN A 353 25.40 -0.03 12.06
C GLN A 353 26.05 -0.45 13.39
N GLU A 354 25.29 -0.94 14.39
CA GLU A 354 25.84 -1.22 15.74
C GLU A 354 26.91 -2.34 15.76
N SER A 355 27.04 -3.12 14.67
CA SER A 355 28.17 -4.01 14.37
C SER A 355 28.15 -4.33 12.87
N ALA A 356 28.39 -3.30 12.06
CA ALA A 356 28.14 -3.36 10.62
C ALA A 356 29.00 -4.42 9.91
N LEU A 357 28.32 -5.34 9.24
CA LEU A 357 28.88 -6.31 8.31
C LEU A 357 28.58 -5.84 6.90
N ILE A 358 29.57 -5.91 6.03
CA ILE A 358 29.41 -5.61 4.61
C ILE A 358 29.48 -6.91 3.82
N ALA A 359 28.52 -7.10 2.92
CA ALA A 359 28.48 -8.18 1.96
C ALA A 359 28.85 -7.64 0.58
N ALA A 360 29.50 -8.46 -0.24
CA ALA A 360 29.79 -8.17 -1.64
C ALA A 360 29.69 -9.45 -2.46
N ARG A 361 29.18 -9.34 -3.69
CA ARG A 361 29.15 -10.44 -4.65
C ARG A 361 30.48 -10.54 -5.40
N THR A 362 30.99 -11.75 -5.54
CA THR A 362 32.14 -12.13 -6.37
C THR A 362 31.70 -12.94 -7.59
N SER A 363 32.65 -13.38 -8.41
CA SER A 363 32.41 -14.36 -9.47
C SER A 363 32.07 -15.77 -8.96
N THR A 364 32.32 -16.06 -7.68
CA THR A 364 32.19 -17.40 -7.08
C THR A 364 31.14 -17.49 -5.97
N GLY A 365 30.60 -16.36 -5.51
CA GLY A 365 29.68 -16.35 -4.38
C GLY A 365 29.40 -14.97 -3.80
N ILE A 366 29.04 -14.95 -2.52
CA ILE A 366 28.92 -13.74 -1.71
C ILE A 366 29.86 -13.85 -0.52
N SER A 367 30.65 -12.80 -0.32
CA SER A 367 31.59 -12.66 0.79
C SER A 367 31.13 -11.60 1.77
N VAL A 368 31.43 -11.80 3.05
CA VAL A 368 31.13 -10.88 4.15
C VAL A 368 32.40 -10.49 4.89
N ALA A 369 32.49 -9.24 5.34
CA ALA A 369 33.54 -8.74 6.22
C ALA A 369 32.96 -7.77 7.27
N GLY A 370 33.64 -7.62 8.41
CA GLY A 370 33.40 -6.53 9.33
C GLY A 370 34.07 -5.23 8.87
N LEU A 371 33.45 -4.08 9.16
CA LEU A 371 34.04 -2.76 8.91
C LEU A 371 35.02 -2.34 10.02
N THR A 372 36.00 -3.20 10.31
CA THR A 372 37.06 -2.96 11.31
C THR A 372 38.43 -3.25 10.70
N PRO A 373 39.52 -2.64 11.21
CA PRO A 373 40.88 -2.90 10.68
C PRO A 373 41.28 -4.38 10.67
N GLU A 374 40.77 -5.17 11.62
CA GLU A 374 41.05 -6.61 11.75
C GLU A 374 40.10 -7.49 10.92
N GLY A 375 39.08 -6.89 10.30
CA GLY A 375 38.09 -7.57 9.48
C GLY A 375 38.74 -8.32 8.31
N ARG A 376 38.13 -9.45 7.93
CA ARG A 376 38.58 -10.25 6.77
C ARG A 376 37.37 -10.67 5.96
N TRP A 377 37.51 -10.65 4.64
CA TRP A 377 36.51 -11.21 3.75
C TRP A 377 36.43 -12.72 3.91
N GLN A 378 35.23 -13.22 4.11
CA GLN A 378 34.92 -14.64 4.17
C GLN A 378 33.79 -14.93 3.18
N GLN A 379 33.99 -15.89 2.27
CA GLN A 379 32.91 -16.33 1.40
C GLN A 379 31.90 -17.13 2.23
N VAL A 380 30.65 -16.68 2.26
CA VAL A 380 29.58 -17.24 3.11
C VAL A 380 28.47 -17.91 2.31
N VAL A 381 28.34 -17.57 1.02
CA VAL A 381 27.46 -18.25 0.07
C VAL A 381 28.27 -18.57 -1.17
N GLU A 382 28.19 -19.81 -1.66
CA GLU A 382 28.80 -20.24 -2.91
C GLU A 382 27.78 -20.18 -4.04
N GLY A 383 28.20 -19.78 -5.24
CA GLY A 383 27.34 -19.74 -6.42
C GLY A 383 27.74 -18.65 -7.41
N THR A 384 27.62 -18.95 -8.70
CA THR A 384 27.97 -18.02 -9.79
C THR A 384 26.78 -17.20 -10.29
N GLU A 385 25.55 -17.63 -9.97
CA GLU A 385 24.30 -17.02 -10.45
C GLU A 385 23.42 -16.51 -9.29
N LEU A 386 24.01 -15.73 -8.39
CA LEU A 386 23.31 -15.15 -7.23
C LEU A 386 22.72 -13.76 -7.57
N THR A 387 21.55 -13.44 -7.00
CA THR A 387 21.10 -12.04 -6.94
C THR A 387 21.97 -11.22 -6.00
N ASP A 388 21.89 -9.90 -6.12
CA ASP A 388 22.60 -9.00 -5.21
C ASP A 388 22.18 -9.30 -3.74
N PRO A 389 23.12 -9.26 -2.78
CA PRO A 389 22.80 -9.50 -1.38
C PRO A 389 21.86 -8.44 -0.80
N THR A 390 21.05 -8.84 0.16
CA THR A 390 20.22 -7.93 0.99
C THR A 390 20.28 -8.41 2.44
N TRP A 391 20.31 -7.48 3.39
CA TRP A 391 20.34 -7.83 4.81
C TRP A 391 18.95 -7.71 5.41
N HIS A 392 18.57 -8.72 6.18
CA HIS A 392 17.41 -8.66 7.05
C HIS A 392 17.81 -8.00 8.39
N ARG A 393 16.82 -7.43 9.09
CA ARG A 393 17.03 -6.68 10.33
C ARG A 393 17.66 -7.52 11.45
N ASP A 394 17.39 -8.81 11.48
CA ASP A 394 17.99 -9.76 12.44
C ASP A 394 19.50 -9.98 12.23
N GLY A 395 20.09 -9.36 11.20
CA GLY A 395 21.50 -9.50 10.84
C GLY A 395 21.77 -10.68 9.93
N SER A 396 20.76 -11.38 9.42
CA SER A 396 20.94 -12.41 8.39
C SER A 396 21.04 -11.82 6.99
N LEU A 397 21.87 -12.44 6.16
CA LEU A 397 22.12 -12.09 4.76
C LEU A 397 21.26 -12.98 3.87
N TRP A 398 20.66 -12.40 2.83
CA TRP A 398 19.75 -13.10 1.93
C TRP A 398 20.16 -12.90 0.47
N THR A 399 19.94 -13.93 -0.34
CA THR A 399 20.08 -13.90 -1.80
C THR A 399 19.18 -14.96 -2.43
N PHE A 400 18.93 -14.84 -3.73
CA PHE A 400 18.32 -15.88 -4.54
C PHE A 400 19.37 -16.53 -5.45
N ASP A 401 19.46 -17.85 -5.37
CA ASP A 401 20.25 -18.67 -6.28
C ASP A 401 19.41 -19.00 -7.53
N LYS A 402 19.78 -18.35 -8.65
CA LYS A 402 19.07 -18.50 -9.93
C LYS A 402 19.29 -19.86 -10.57
N HIS A 403 20.44 -20.49 -10.30
CA HIS A 403 20.76 -21.80 -10.87
C HIS A 403 19.94 -22.90 -10.20
N ASN A 404 19.87 -22.87 -8.87
CA ASN A 404 19.15 -23.88 -8.10
C ASN A 404 17.70 -23.50 -7.77
N HIS A 405 17.24 -22.33 -8.24
CA HIS A 405 15.90 -21.78 -8.00
C HIS A 405 15.50 -21.78 -6.51
N MET A 406 16.35 -21.22 -5.65
CA MET A 406 16.07 -21.19 -4.22
C MET A 406 16.51 -19.90 -3.51
N VAL A 407 15.77 -19.55 -2.46
CA VAL A 407 16.15 -18.48 -1.54
C VAL A 407 17.13 -19.03 -0.51
N LEU A 408 18.25 -18.33 -0.32
CA LEU A 408 19.28 -18.65 0.65
C LEU A 408 19.36 -17.59 1.74
N ARG A 409 19.46 -18.03 2.99
CA ARG A 409 19.66 -17.20 4.18
C ARG A 409 20.93 -17.62 4.89
N TYR A 410 21.83 -16.67 5.16
CA TYR A 410 23.02 -16.89 5.96
C TYR A 410 22.94 -16.07 7.24
N SER A 411 23.10 -16.70 8.41
CA SER A 411 23.17 -16.01 9.70
C SER A 411 24.62 -15.96 10.19
N PRO A 412 25.27 -14.78 10.24
CA PRO A 412 26.65 -14.64 10.72
C PRO A 412 26.86 -15.18 12.14
N THR A 413 25.84 -15.13 12.98
CA THR A 413 25.87 -15.61 14.37
C THR A 413 25.47 -17.08 14.52
N GLY A 414 24.98 -17.71 13.46
CA GLY A 414 24.46 -19.08 13.49
C GLY A 414 25.54 -20.18 13.48
N GLY A 415 26.78 -19.84 13.08
CA GLY A 415 27.90 -20.79 13.04
C GLY A 415 27.76 -21.92 12.02
N ARG A 416 26.83 -21.79 11.07
CA ARG A 416 26.55 -22.76 9.99
C ARG A 416 26.59 -22.06 8.63
N GLY A 417 26.65 -22.85 7.56
CA GLY A 417 26.53 -22.35 6.19
C GLY A 417 25.12 -21.82 5.87
N PRO A 418 24.89 -21.35 4.64
CA PRO A 418 23.60 -20.80 4.23
C PRO A 418 22.50 -21.87 4.26
N GLU A 419 21.32 -21.47 4.72
CA GLU A 419 20.13 -22.30 4.86
C GLU A 419 19.16 -22.00 3.72
N ARG A 420 18.48 -23.04 3.22
CA ARG A 420 17.41 -22.88 2.24
C ARG A 420 16.16 -22.38 2.93
N VAL A 421 15.54 -21.36 2.36
CA VAL A 421 14.25 -20.83 2.81
C VAL A 421 13.14 -21.36 1.91
N SER A 422 12.03 -21.79 2.53
CA SER A 422 10.86 -22.25 1.78
C SER A 422 10.20 -21.07 1.07
N ALA A 423 9.99 -21.19 -0.23
CA ALA A 423 9.40 -20.13 -1.05
C ALA A 423 8.56 -20.71 -2.21
N PRO A 424 7.51 -21.51 -1.92
CA PRO A 424 6.77 -22.26 -2.94
C PRO A 424 6.10 -21.35 -4.00
N GLY A 425 5.77 -20.10 -3.64
CA GLY A 425 5.22 -19.14 -4.59
C GLY A 425 6.20 -18.72 -5.71
N LEU A 426 7.49 -19.00 -5.56
CA LEU A 426 8.51 -18.70 -6.56
C LEU A 426 8.74 -19.82 -7.58
N ASP A 427 8.10 -20.98 -7.39
CA ASP A 427 8.27 -22.12 -8.29
C ASP A 427 7.90 -21.74 -9.73
N GLY A 428 8.86 -21.88 -10.65
CA GLY A 428 8.71 -21.54 -12.07
C GLY A 428 8.88 -20.04 -12.41
N LEU A 429 9.17 -19.17 -11.43
CA LEU A 429 9.46 -17.76 -11.68
C LEU A 429 10.96 -17.53 -11.93
N ASP A 430 11.28 -16.71 -12.93
CA ASP A 430 12.64 -16.24 -13.22
C ASP A 430 13.01 -15.07 -12.30
N VAL A 431 13.41 -15.35 -11.05
CA VAL A 431 13.75 -14.30 -10.08
C VAL A 431 15.11 -13.69 -10.41
N THR A 432 15.13 -12.39 -10.70
CA THR A 432 16.34 -11.66 -11.12
C THR A 432 16.80 -10.59 -10.13
N ALA A 433 16.00 -10.30 -9.09
CA ALA A 433 16.37 -9.48 -7.94
C ALA A 433 15.52 -9.87 -6.72
N LEU A 434 16.08 -9.73 -5.51
CA LEU A 434 15.41 -9.95 -4.23
C LEU A 434 15.86 -8.83 -3.27
N LYS A 435 14.92 -8.06 -2.72
CA LYS A 435 15.16 -6.94 -1.81
C LYS A 435 14.23 -7.00 -0.61
N ILE A 436 14.80 -7.12 0.59
CA ILE A 436 14.04 -7.13 1.84
C ILE A 436 13.74 -5.69 2.25
N ALA A 437 12.49 -5.42 2.62
CA ALA A 437 12.06 -4.15 3.15
C ALA A 437 12.63 -3.93 4.55
N ARG A 438 12.78 -2.66 4.94
CA ARG A 438 13.36 -2.31 6.25
C ARG A 438 12.49 -2.68 7.44
N ASP A 439 11.20 -2.90 7.20
CA ASP A 439 10.29 -3.47 8.20
C ASP A 439 10.67 -4.92 8.58
N GLY A 440 11.52 -5.58 7.78
CA GLY A 440 11.96 -6.96 7.95
C GLY A 440 10.93 -8.00 7.51
N VAL A 441 9.77 -7.57 7.03
CA VAL A 441 8.68 -8.48 6.68
C VAL A 441 8.52 -8.60 5.18
N ARG A 442 8.45 -7.47 4.45
CA ARG A 442 8.17 -7.54 3.01
C ARG A 442 9.41 -7.82 2.20
N VAL A 443 9.21 -8.51 1.07
CA VAL A 443 10.25 -8.80 0.10
C VAL A 443 9.76 -8.40 -1.29
N ALA A 444 10.48 -7.50 -1.94
CA ALA A 444 10.27 -7.16 -3.34
C ALA A 444 11.16 -8.05 -4.21
N LEU A 445 10.56 -8.63 -5.26
CA LEU A 445 11.23 -9.51 -6.19
C LEU A 445 11.00 -8.98 -7.60
N ARG A 446 12.06 -8.93 -8.41
CA ARG A 446 11.91 -8.77 -9.86
C ARG A 446 11.85 -10.15 -10.49
N THR A 447 10.83 -10.41 -11.29
CA THR A 447 10.67 -11.67 -12.00
C THR A 447 10.55 -11.47 -13.52
N GLY A 448 11.21 -12.34 -14.27
CA GLY A 448 11.38 -12.20 -15.72
C GLY A 448 11.99 -10.84 -16.07
N LYS A 449 11.43 -10.21 -17.12
CA LYS A 449 11.90 -8.90 -17.59
C LYS A 449 11.02 -7.73 -17.15
N ASN A 450 9.77 -7.98 -16.77
CA ASN A 450 8.74 -6.95 -16.76
C ASN A 450 7.85 -6.97 -15.51
N THR A 451 8.13 -7.81 -14.49
CA THR A 451 7.23 -7.98 -13.35
C THR A 451 7.94 -7.74 -12.03
N VAL A 452 7.25 -7.06 -11.10
CA VAL A 452 7.62 -6.98 -9.69
C VAL A 452 6.59 -7.71 -8.86
N GLN A 453 7.05 -8.66 -8.06
CA GLN A 453 6.25 -9.36 -7.06
C GLN A 453 6.58 -8.82 -5.66
N LEU A 454 5.60 -8.87 -4.77
CA LEU A 454 5.76 -8.66 -3.34
C LEU A 454 5.43 -9.96 -2.62
N GLY A 455 6.24 -10.32 -1.63
CA GLY A 455 5.94 -11.39 -0.68
C GLY A 455 6.19 -10.94 0.75
N ALA A 456 5.88 -11.81 1.69
CA ALA A 456 6.11 -11.59 3.12
C ALA A 456 6.86 -12.76 3.75
N LEU A 457 7.80 -12.44 4.65
CA LEU A 457 8.52 -13.39 5.47
C LEU A 457 7.69 -13.72 6.71
N SER A 458 7.39 -15.00 6.91
CA SER A 458 6.73 -15.53 8.09
C SER A 458 7.56 -16.65 8.71
N GLU A 459 7.24 -16.99 9.97
CA GLU A 459 7.86 -18.13 10.65
C GLU A 459 7.10 -19.42 10.28
N GLY A 460 7.83 -20.42 9.79
CA GLY A 460 7.31 -21.76 9.52
C GLY A 460 7.85 -22.80 10.50
N LEU A 461 7.36 -24.04 10.40
CA LEU A 461 7.77 -25.15 11.27
C LEU A 461 9.28 -25.45 11.21
N ASN A 462 9.91 -25.21 10.06
CA ASN A 462 11.32 -25.53 9.79
C ASN A 462 12.19 -24.29 9.54
N GLY A 463 11.76 -23.13 10.06
CA GLY A 463 12.41 -21.84 9.83
C GLY A 463 11.57 -20.91 8.94
N PRO A 464 12.16 -19.80 8.46
CA PRO A 464 11.42 -18.77 7.76
C PRO A 464 10.83 -19.28 6.44
N VAL A 465 9.71 -18.68 6.03
CA VAL A 465 9.00 -18.95 4.78
C VAL A 465 8.77 -17.62 4.07
N LEU A 466 9.12 -17.56 2.79
CA LEU A 466 8.70 -16.48 1.90
C LEU A 466 7.40 -16.87 1.23
N GLY A 467 6.30 -16.25 1.66
CA GLY A 467 4.95 -16.54 1.21
C GLY A 467 4.20 -15.31 0.70
N ASN A 468 2.88 -15.46 0.58
CA ASN A 468 1.93 -14.39 0.23
C ASN A 468 2.31 -13.61 -1.04
N LEU A 469 2.80 -14.32 -2.05
CA LEU A 469 3.30 -13.68 -3.26
C LEU A 469 2.15 -13.05 -4.06
N GLN A 470 2.28 -11.76 -4.37
CA GLN A 470 1.34 -11.00 -5.18
C GLN A 470 2.06 -10.12 -6.19
N THR A 471 1.45 -9.89 -7.35
CA THR A 471 2.02 -9.01 -8.37
C THR A 471 1.71 -7.55 -8.05
N LEU A 472 2.76 -6.77 -7.80
CA LEU A 472 2.63 -5.33 -7.59
C LEU A 472 2.45 -4.59 -8.92
N THR A 473 3.33 -4.87 -9.89
CA THR A 473 3.26 -4.27 -11.21
C THR A 473 3.81 -5.20 -12.28
N SER A 474 3.28 -5.06 -13.49
CA SER A 474 3.80 -5.72 -14.68
C SER A 474 3.72 -4.76 -15.85
N THR A 475 4.84 -4.59 -16.56
CA THR A 475 4.93 -3.72 -17.74
C THR A 475 4.64 -4.49 -19.01
N GLU A 476 4.28 -3.80 -20.09
CA GLU A 476 4.15 -4.45 -21.40
C GLU A 476 5.50 -5.06 -21.84
N VAL A 477 5.45 -6.02 -22.77
CA VAL A 477 6.60 -6.84 -23.18
C VAL A 477 7.78 -6.01 -23.73
N GLU A 478 7.50 -4.83 -24.27
CA GLU A 478 8.50 -3.90 -24.81
C GLU A 478 9.24 -3.08 -23.74
N TYR A 479 8.78 -3.12 -22.49
CA TYR A 479 9.38 -2.48 -21.34
C TYR A 479 10.15 -3.52 -20.51
N LYS A 480 11.28 -3.10 -19.96
CA LYS A 480 12.13 -3.92 -19.08
C LYS A 480 12.30 -3.21 -17.74
N ILE A 481 12.01 -3.91 -16.65
CA ILE A 481 12.32 -3.46 -15.30
C ILE A 481 13.81 -3.70 -15.03
N GLU A 482 14.56 -2.63 -14.78
CA GLU A 482 16.02 -2.64 -14.66
C GLU A 482 16.51 -2.63 -13.22
N ASP A 483 15.77 -2.01 -12.30
CA ASP A 483 16.11 -2.00 -10.89
C ASP A 483 14.87 -1.77 -10.03
N ILE A 484 14.94 -2.19 -8.76
CA ILE A 484 13.94 -1.95 -7.74
C ILE A 484 14.59 -1.54 -6.41
N ALA A 485 13.99 -0.59 -5.71
CA ALA A 485 14.47 -0.14 -4.40
C ALA A 485 13.31 0.24 -3.48
N TRP A 486 13.37 -0.17 -2.22
CA TRP A 486 12.46 0.34 -1.20
C TRP A 486 12.79 1.80 -0.92
N GLU A 487 11.79 2.68 -1.00
CA GLU A 487 11.93 4.07 -0.55
C GLU A 487 11.62 4.19 0.94
N ASP A 488 10.53 3.57 1.36
CA ASP A 488 10.10 3.51 2.76
C ASP A 488 9.26 2.24 2.99
N ASP A 489 8.43 2.24 4.04
CA ASP A 489 7.51 1.16 4.35
C ASP A 489 6.21 1.17 3.53
N GLU A 490 6.01 2.09 2.60
CA GLU A 490 4.81 2.15 1.77
C GLU A 490 5.15 2.16 0.28
N HIS A 491 6.34 2.60 -0.11
CA HIS A 491 6.69 2.89 -1.50
C HIS A 491 7.88 2.06 -2.01
N LEU A 492 7.74 1.56 -3.22
CA LEU A 492 8.78 0.89 -4.00
C LEU A 492 9.10 1.70 -5.26
N LEU A 493 10.38 2.01 -5.46
CA LEU A 493 10.91 2.57 -6.68
C LEU A 493 11.14 1.47 -7.72
N VAL A 494 10.65 1.67 -8.94
CA VAL A 494 10.77 0.74 -10.06
C VAL A 494 11.33 1.48 -11.27
N LEU A 495 12.56 1.16 -11.65
CA LEU A 495 13.22 1.71 -12.83
C LEU A 495 12.87 0.88 -14.06
N ILE A 496 12.26 1.51 -15.06
CA ILE A 496 11.77 0.84 -16.27
C ILE A 496 12.45 1.45 -17.49
N ARG A 497 12.94 0.61 -18.41
CA ARG A 497 13.49 1.00 -19.71
C ARG A 497 12.56 0.60 -20.84
N SER A 498 12.41 1.51 -21.80
CA SER A 498 11.74 1.31 -23.08
C SER A 498 12.65 1.77 -24.24
N LYS A 499 12.17 1.66 -25.48
CA LYS A 499 12.84 2.27 -26.64
C LYS A 499 12.84 3.81 -26.59
N ALA A 500 11.87 4.42 -25.91
CA ALA A 500 11.74 5.87 -25.81
C ALA A 500 12.63 6.49 -24.72
N GLY A 501 13.17 5.67 -23.81
CA GLY A 501 13.97 6.12 -22.67
C GLY A 501 13.67 5.32 -21.40
N GLN A 502 14.10 5.86 -20.27
CA GLN A 502 13.81 5.31 -18.94
C GLN A 502 12.76 6.14 -18.21
N ILE A 503 12.00 5.47 -17.35
CA ILE A 503 11.11 6.08 -16.36
C ILE A 503 11.43 5.48 -14.99
N LEU A 504 11.36 6.29 -13.95
CA LEU A 504 11.42 5.82 -12.57
C LEU A 504 10.04 6.04 -11.96
N ASN A 505 9.41 4.97 -11.50
CA ASN A 505 8.11 5.03 -10.86
C ASN A 505 8.25 4.79 -9.38
N GLU A 506 7.67 5.65 -8.56
CA GLU A 506 7.34 5.35 -7.17
C GLU A 506 5.97 4.68 -7.15
N ILE A 507 5.86 3.51 -6.52
CA ILE A 507 4.63 2.73 -6.45
C ILE A 507 4.28 2.49 -4.99
N ASP A 508 3.10 2.92 -4.55
CA ASP A 508 2.53 2.53 -3.26
C ASP A 508 2.21 1.02 -3.30
N VAL A 509 2.83 0.27 -2.39
CA VAL A 509 2.74 -1.20 -2.37
C VAL A 509 1.40 -1.73 -1.88
N GLY A 510 0.58 -0.87 -1.27
CA GLY A 510 -0.72 -1.21 -0.71
C GLY A 510 -1.87 -1.02 -1.69
N ASP A 511 -1.83 0.01 -2.53
CA ASP A 511 -2.89 0.29 -3.51
C ASP A 511 -2.43 0.33 -4.98
N GLY A 512 -1.12 0.25 -5.24
CA GLY A 512 -0.54 0.29 -6.58
C GLY A 512 -0.55 1.67 -7.23
N GLU A 513 -0.91 2.73 -6.51
CA GLU A 513 -0.80 4.09 -7.01
C GLU A 513 0.64 4.36 -7.47
N THR A 514 0.78 4.93 -8.66
CA THR A 514 2.07 5.10 -9.32
C THR A 514 2.32 6.56 -9.63
N VAL A 515 3.44 7.09 -9.16
CA VAL A 515 3.91 8.45 -9.45
C VAL A 515 5.22 8.37 -10.24
N GLY A 516 5.24 9.03 -11.40
CA GLY A 516 6.45 9.12 -12.23
C GLY A 516 7.43 10.16 -11.69
N ILE A 517 8.69 9.76 -11.51
CA ILE A 517 9.80 10.63 -11.14
C ILE A 517 10.55 11.03 -12.41
N PRO A 518 10.72 12.33 -12.67
CA PRO A 518 11.38 12.80 -13.90
C PRO A 518 12.86 12.41 -13.91
N LEU A 519 13.33 11.89 -15.05
CA LEU A 519 14.73 11.52 -15.26
C LEU A 519 15.39 12.45 -16.29
N LYS A 520 16.63 12.86 -16.01
CA LYS A 520 17.49 13.61 -16.95
C LYS A 520 18.64 12.76 -17.48
N ASP A 521 19.22 11.94 -16.61
CA ASP A 521 20.31 11.03 -16.93
C ASP A 521 19.76 9.60 -17.06
N GLN A 522 20.48 8.75 -17.81
CA GLN A 522 20.20 7.31 -17.78
C GLN A 522 20.72 6.71 -16.48
N LEU A 523 19.84 6.05 -15.73
CA LEU A 523 20.16 5.43 -14.45
C LEU A 523 20.57 3.97 -14.64
N GLU A 524 21.52 3.51 -13.84
CA GLU A 524 21.88 2.09 -13.76
C GLU A 524 21.33 1.43 -12.50
N ARG A 525 21.32 2.16 -11.38
CA ARG A 525 20.85 1.68 -10.08
C ARG A 525 20.17 2.78 -9.29
N VAL A 526 19.23 2.41 -8.46
CA VAL A 526 18.52 3.31 -7.54
C VAL A 526 18.57 2.71 -6.12
N THR A 527 18.70 3.57 -5.12
CA THR A 527 18.53 3.22 -3.71
C THR A 527 17.79 4.35 -3.01
N ALA A 528 17.07 4.06 -1.94
CA ALA A 528 16.34 5.07 -1.21
C ALA A 528 16.19 4.73 0.26
N LEU A 529 15.92 5.77 1.05
CA LEU A 529 15.58 5.65 2.46
C LEU A 529 14.80 6.87 2.92
N ASN A 530 13.56 6.67 3.35
CA ASN A 530 12.68 7.67 3.96
C ASN A 530 12.63 8.98 3.14
N GLY A 531 12.33 8.86 1.84
CA GLY A 531 12.24 9.98 0.91
C GLY A 531 13.58 10.45 0.31
N ARG A 532 14.72 9.96 0.82
CA ARG A 532 16.04 10.28 0.27
C ARG A 532 16.41 9.27 -0.81
N VAL A 533 16.31 9.67 -2.07
CA VAL A 533 16.59 8.82 -3.23
C VAL A 533 17.94 9.15 -3.84
N LEU A 534 18.81 8.14 -3.99
CA LEU A 534 20.10 8.22 -4.67
C LEU A 534 20.11 7.31 -5.89
N ALA A 535 20.81 7.71 -6.94
CA ALA A 535 20.96 6.89 -8.14
C ALA A 535 22.38 6.94 -8.71
N GLU A 536 22.80 5.81 -9.28
CA GLU A 536 23.95 5.74 -10.16
C GLU A 536 23.51 6.15 -11.57
N ALA A 537 24.09 7.23 -12.09
CA ALA A 537 23.80 7.76 -13.41
C ALA A 537 24.99 7.56 -14.36
N ARG A 538 24.69 7.14 -15.59
CA ARG A 538 25.70 6.97 -16.66
C ARG A 538 25.94 8.31 -17.36
N THR A 539 27.21 8.69 -17.50
CA THR A 539 27.62 9.87 -18.28
C THR A 539 28.83 9.56 -19.15
N ASP A 540 29.11 10.42 -20.15
CA ASP A 540 30.29 10.33 -21.00
C ASP A 540 31.62 10.43 -20.23
N LYS A 541 31.60 11.05 -19.04
CA LYS A 541 32.78 11.22 -18.16
C LYS A 541 32.96 10.08 -17.16
N GLY A 542 32.13 9.05 -17.24
CA GLY A 542 32.04 7.96 -16.27
C GLY A 542 30.80 8.06 -15.39
N PRO A 543 30.56 7.06 -14.53
CA PRO A 543 29.40 7.02 -13.66
C PRO A 543 29.52 8.08 -12.55
N LYS A 544 28.37 8.57 -12.11
CA LYS A 544 28.24 9.53 -11.02
C LYS A 544 27.09 9.13 -10.11
N ILE A 545 27.08 9.69 -8.91
CA ILE A 545 25.93 9.58 -8.00
C ILE A 545 25.17 10.89 -7.97
N ILE A 546 23.87 10.79 -8.19
CA ILE A 546 22.91 11.90 -8.11
C ILE A 546 21.89 11.63 -7.00
N GLU A 547 21.34 12.70 -6.43
CA GLU A 547 20.30 12.66 -5.40
C GLU A 547 19.05 13.39 -5.92
N LEU A 548 17.87 12.79 -5.68
CA LEU A 548 16.60 13.42 -6.02
C LEU A 548 16.39 14.64 -5.11
N ASN A 549 16.02 15.76 -5.71
CA ASN A 549 15.76 16.99 -4.97
C ASN A 549 14.53 16.81 -4.04
N PRO A 550 14.45 17.55 -2.92
CA PRO A 550 13.29 17.47 -2.02
C PRO A 550 11.93 17.79 -2.67
N ASP A 551 11.92 18.57 -3.76
CA ASP A 551 10.71 18.86 -4.55
C ASP A 551 10.31 17.72 -5.52
N ARG A 552 11.15 16.68 -5.62
CA ARG A 552 11.05 15.54 -6.54
C ARG A 552 10.96 15.93 -8.02
N GLN A 553 11.32 17.17 -8.39
CA GLN A 553 11.24 17.69 -9.76
C GLN A 553 12.57 17.61 -10.52
N GLY A 554 13.67 17.29 -9.84
CA GLY A 554 14.99 17.23 -10.45
C GLY A 554 16.02 16.50 -9.61
N TRP A 555 17.23 16.41 -10.15
CA TRP A 555 18.33 15.68 -9.53
C TRP A 555 19.55 16.58 -9.39
N THR A 556 20.28 16.41 -8.29
CA THR A 556 21.53 17.12 -8.00
C THR A 556 22.69 16.13 -7.94
N SER A 557 23.80 16.46 -8.60
CA SER A 557 25.01 15.64 -8.51
C SER A 557 25.62 15.71 -7.12
N LYS A 558 26.03 14.56 -6.59
CA LYS A 558 26.66 14.43 -5.26
C LYS A 558 28.10 13.99 -5.34
N ILE A 559 28.41 13.05 -6.23
CA ILE A 559 29.77 12.48 -6.35
C ILE A 559 30.11 12.23 -7.81
N GLU A 560 31.22 12.84 -8.24
CA GLU A 560 31.76 12.74 -9.59
C GLU A 560 33.30 12.74 -9.58
N PRO A 561 33.97 12.05 -10.53
CA PRO A 561 33.51 10.94 -11.36
C PRO A 561 33.82 9.57 -10.72
N ASN A 562 33.38 8.47 -11.35
CA ASN A 562 33.66 7.07 -10.99
C ASN A 562 32.97 6.56 -9.72
N ALA A 563 31.89 7.23 -9.28
CA ALA A 563 31.09 6.78 -8.16
C ALA A 563 29.95 5.88 -8.66
N LYS A 564 29.81 4.70 -8.02
CA LYS A 564 28.87 3.64 -8.39
C LYS A 564 28.20 3.05 -7.15
N ASN A 565 27.13 2.29 -7.36
CA ASN A 565 26.45 1.48 -6.35
C ASN A 565 26.20 2.25 -5.05
N PRO A 566 25.38 3.32 -5.06
CA PRO A 566 24.91 3.92 -3.81
C PRO A 566 24.04 2.91 -3.05
N PHE A 567 24.17 2.86 -1.73
CA PHE A 567 23.31 2.02 -0.88
C PHE A 567 23.17 2.62 0.53
N PHE A 568 22.11 2.23 1.23
CA PHE A 568 21.91 2.47 2.65
C PHE A 568 22.14 1.18 3.45
N PRO A 569 22.34 1.26 4.79
CA PRO A 569 22.25 0.09 5.65
C PRO A 569 20.95 -0.70 5.42
N LEU A 570 21.07 -2.02 5.54
CA LEU A 570 20.16 -3.12 5.16
C LEU A 570 20.12 -3.51 3.67
N GLY A 571 20.81 -2.77 2.79
CA GLY A 571 21.07 -3.19 1.40
C GLY A 571 20.77 -2.13 0.36
#